data_AF-A0AAJ4YDS6-F1
#
_entry.id   AF-A0AAJ4YDS6-F1
#
_cell.length_a   1.000
_cell.length_b   1.000
_cell.length_c   1.000
_cell.angle_alpha   90.00
_cell.angle_beta   90.00
_cell.angle_gamma   90.00
#
_symmetry.space_group_name_H-M   'P 1'
#
loop_
_entity.id
_entity.type
_entity.pdbx_description
1 polymer ?
#
loop_
_entity_poly.entity_id
_entity_poly.type
_entity_poly.pdbx_seq_one_letter_code
_entity_poly.pdbx_strand_id
1 'polypeptide(L)'
;MVDAEHQVSTAADVTTNEQVPPAPRGRLPASATLKERMARKLRNKPGKAAYSWRKAIVEPVFGQMMTCQNGHRLLPRGEDGARGEWRLLAACHNLRKIVRHAGLTALAG
;
A
#
# COMPACT_ATOMS: atom_id res chain seq x y z
N MET A 1 -11.98 39.62 15.60
CA MET A 1 -10.59 39.37 16.02
C MET A 1 -10.55 37.87 16.34
N VAL A 2 -10.36 37.05 15.29
CA VAL A 2 -9.15 36.21 15.06
C VAL A 2 -8.77 35.38 16.29
N ASP A 3 -8.48 34.08 16.28
CA ASP A 3 -8.46 32.96 15.32
C ASP A 3 -8.09 31.74 16.19
N ALA A 4 -8.42 30.52 15.74
CA ALA A 4 -7.71 29.25 16.01
C ALA A 4 -7.57 28.78 17.49
N GLU A 5 -7.69 27.51 17.85
CA GLU A 5 -7.09 26.34 17.21
C GLU A 5 -7.99 25.11 17.36
N HIS A 6 -8.16 24.42 16.23
CA HIS A 6 -8.64 23.07 16.14
C HIS A 6 -7.63 22.12 16.79
N GLN A 7 -8.03 21.44 17.85
CA GLN A 7 -7.26 20.33 18.39
C GLN A 7 -7.40 19.13 17.44
N VAL A 8 -6.47 19.05 16.48
CA VAL A 8 -6.30 17.90 15.59
C VAL A 8 -5.91 16.70 16.45
N SER A 9 -6.86 15.78 16.63
CA SER A 9 -6.63 14.45 17.18
C SER A 9 -5.64 13.71 16.28
N THR A 10 -4.36 13.76 16.65
CA THR A 10 -3.32 12.99 15.98
C THR A 10 -3.49 11.53 16.37
N ALA A 11 -3.74 10.73 15.33
CA ALA A 11 -3.70 9.27 15.25
C ALA A 11 -3.27 8.55 16.53
N ALA A 12 -4.25 7.85 17.11
CA ALA A 12 -4.06 6.87 18.17
C ALA A 12 -2.84 5.98 17.89
N ASP A 13 -1.94 6.03 18.86
CA ASP A 13 -0.79 5.17 19.06
C ASP A 13 -1.23 3.70 19.12
N VAL A 14 -0.96 2.94 18.06
CA VAL A 14 -1.07 1.47 18.09
C VAL A 14 0.15 0.96 18.85
N THR A 15 0.03 0.93 20.17
CA THR A 15 0.96 0.27 21.09
C THR A 15 0.86 -1.25 20.93
N THR A 16 1.52 -1.81 19.92
CA THR A 16 1.88 -3.24 19.96
C THR A 16 3.05 -3.39 20.92
N ASN A 17 2.75 -3.55 22.21
CA ASN A 17 3.71 -3.86 23.28
C ASN A 17 4.23 -5.31 23.16
N GLU A 18 4.76 -5.65 21.99
CA GLU A 18 5.45 -6.92 21.74
C GLU A 18 6.93 -6.57 21.55
N GLN A 19 7.76 -6.88 22.57
CA GLN A 19 9.21 -6.75 22.47
C GLN A 19 9.70 -7.58 21.27
N VAL A 20 10.00 -6.91 20.16
CA VAL A 20 10.52 -7.57 18.96
C VAL A 20 11.87 -8.21 19.30
N PRO A 21 12.01 -9.54 19.25
CA PRO A 21 13.27 -10.18 19.60
C PRO A 21 14.39 -9.71 18.66
N PRO A 22 15.64 -9.62 19.16
CA PRO A 22 16.76 -9.14 18.38
C PRO A 22 16.87 -9.92 17.06
N ALA A 23 17.29 -9.24 15.99
CA ALA A 23 17.42 -9.87 14.68
C ALA A 23 18.32 -11.11 14.77
N PRO A 24 17.87 -12.31 14.33
CA PRO A 24 18.73 -13.47 14.29
C PRO A 24 19.94 -13.14 13.41
N ARG A 25 21.13 -13.26 14.00
CA ARG A 25 22.40 -12.98 13.33
C ARG A 25 22.78 -14.19 12.47
N GLY A 26 23.37 -13.93 11.31
CA GLY A 26 23.86 -14.97 10.40
C GLY A 26 23.02 -15.17 9.13
N ARG A 27 23.41 -16.20 8.36
CA ARG A 27 22.80 -16.53 7.07
C ARG A 27 21.35 -16.97 7.26
N LEU A 28 20.46 -16.62 6.33
CA LEU A 28 19.09 -17.18 6.37
C LEU A 28 19.18 -18.63 5.90
N PRO A 29 18.43 -19.56 6.49
CA PRO A 29 18.25 -20.85 5.87
C PRO A 29 17.67 -20.66 4.45
N ALA A 30 18.14 -21.49 3.51
CA ALA A 30 17.66 -21.44 2.13
C ALA A 30 16.15 -21.73 2.04
N SER A 31 15.64 -22.54 2.98
CA SER A 31 14.23 -22.90 3.14
C SER A 31 13.35 -21.80 3.75
N ALA A 32 13.89 -20.62 4.09
CA ALA A 32 13.09 -19.57 4.69
C ALA A 32 11.98 -19.07 3.75
N THR A 33 10.79 -18.92 4.33
CA THR A 33 9.59 -18.39 3.69
C THR A 33 9.75 -16.93 3.28
N LEU A 34 8.89 -16.46 2.39
CA LEU A 34 8.83 -15.04 2.01
C LEU A 34 8.55 -14.14 3.22
N LYS A 35 7.72 -14.59 4.16
CA LYS A 35 7.41 -13.87 5.39
C LYS A 35 8.65 -13.69 6.27
N GLU A 36 9.43 -14.75 6.48
CA GLU A 36 10.66 -14.68 7.27
C GLU A 36 11.73 -13.82 6.60
N ARG A 37 11.85 -13.90 5.27
CA ARG A 37 12.74 -13.03 4.48
C ARG A 37 12.37 -11.56 4.64
N MET A 38 11.09 -11.23 4.51
CA MET A 38 10.60 -9.87 4.70
C MET A 38 10.77 -9.41 6.15
N ALA A 39 10.42 -10.25 7.13
CA ALA A 39 10.61 -9.95 8.54
C ALA A 39 12.07 -9.63 8.85
N ARG A 40 13.04 -10.29 8.21
CA ARG A 40 14.45 -9.95 8.37
C ARG A 40 14.84 -8.67 7.62
N LYS A 41 14.33 -8.46 6.40
CA LYS A 41 14.54 -7.23 5.60
C LYS A 41 13.95 -5.98 6.30
N LEU A 42 12.94 -6.12 7.15
CA LEU A 42 12.37 -5.00 7.88
C LEU A 42 13.07 -4.72 9.20
N ARG A 43 14.09 -5.50 9.60
CA ARG A 43 14.86 -5.23 10.83
C ARG A 43 16.01 -4.24 10.62
N ASN A 44 16.53 -4.16 9.41
CA ASN A 44 17.65 -3.27 9.04
C ASN A 44 17.15 -1.89 8.58
N LYS A 45 17.84 -0.81 8.99
CA LYS A 45 17.53 0.59 8.64
C LYS A 45 17.28 0.81 7.14
N PRO A 46 18.15 0.37 6.21
CA PRO A 46 17.89 0.56 4.77
C PRO A 46 16.65 -0.20 4.29
N GLY A 47 16.38 -1.39 4.83
CA GLY A 47 15.20 -2.17 4.47
C GLY A 47 13.90 -1.56 5.01
N LYS A 48 13.93 -0.99 6.22
CA LYS A 48 12.83 -0.17 6.76
C LYS A 48 12.59 1.07 5.90
N ALA A 49 13.64 1.82 5.57
CA ALA A 49 13.54 3.01 4.74
C ALA A 49 12.99 2.69 3.35
N ALA A 50 13.46 1.62 2.69
CA ALA A 50 12.91 1.19 1.42
C ALA A 50 11.43 0.75 1.54
N TYR A 51 11.06 0.11 2.65
CA TYR A 51 9.68 -0.34 2.86
C TYR A 51 8.72 0.79 3.25
N SER A 52 9.20 1.86 3.90
CA SER A 52 8.35 2.99 4.28
C SER A 52 7.78 3.72 3.07
N TRP A 53 8.46 3.68 1.92
CA TRP A 53 7.92 4.18 0.65
C TRP A 53 6.62 3.50 0.21
N ARG A 54 6.32 2.29 0.71
CA ARG A 54 5.01 1.66 0.44
C ARG A 54 3.86 2.49 1.00
N LYS A 55 4.06 3.21 2.11
CA LYS A 55 3.02 4.13 2.61
C LYS A 55 2.70 5.19 1.56
N ALA A 56 3.73 5.83 1.02
CA ALA A 56 3.56 6.88 0.02
C ALA A 56 3.07 6.38 -1.34
N ILE A 57 3.49 5.18 -1.77
CA ILE A 57 3.22 4.70 -3.13
C ILE A 57 1.97 3.82 -3.18
N VAL A 58 1.78 2.95 -2.18
CA VAL A 58 0.78 1.87 -2.23
C VAL A 58 -0.52 2.29 -1.54
N GLU A 59 -0.47 3.01 -0.41
CA GLU A 59 -1.68 3.43 0.30
C GLU A 59 -2.59 4.33 -0.55
N PRO A 60 -2.09 5.31 -1.35
CA PRO A 60 -2.96 6.12 -2.21
C PRO A 60 -3.66 5.30 -3.29
N VAL A 61 -3.02 4.24 -3.79
CA VAL A 61 -3.62 3.34 -4.79
C VAL A 61 -4.82 2.62 -4.19
N PHE A 62 -4.64 2.00 -3.03
CA PHE A 62 -5.73 1.33 -2.32
C PHE A 62 -6.81 2.32 -1.90
N GLY A 63 -6.43 3.48 -1.35
CA GLY A 63 -7.35 4.53 -0.98
C GLY A 63 -8.24 4.95 -2.15
N GLN A 64 -7.68 5.17 -3.33
CA GLN A 64 -8.46 5.53 -4.52
C GLN A 64 -9.31 4.37 -5.05
N MET A 65 -8.77 3.14 -5.10
CA MET A 65 -9.52 1.96 -5.53
C MET A 65 -10.73 1.70 -4.64
N MET A 66 -10.55 1.81 -3.33
CA MET A 66 -11.59 1.60 -2.35
C MET A 66 -12.62 2.73 -2.35
N THR A 67 -12.18 3.99 -2.27
CA THR A 67 -13.10 5.14 -2.10
C THR A 67 -13.71 5.66 -3.41
N CYS A 68 -12.95 5.68 -4.51
CA CYS A 68 -13.42 6.26 -5.77
C CYS A 68 -13.88 5.22 -6.81
N GLN A 69 -13.47 3.96 -6.67
CA GLN A 69 -13.78 2.90 -7.64
C GLN A 69 -14.63 1.78 -7.05
N ASN A 70 -15.19 1.99 -5.84
CA ASN A 70 -16.04 1.03 -5.14
C ASN A 70 -15.40 -0.36 -4.96
N GLY A 71 -14.06 -0.43 -4.89
CA GLY A 71 -13.30 -1.67 -4.81
C GLY A 71 -13.42 -2.42 -3.46
N HIS A 72 -14.34 -2.00 -2.59
CA HIS A 72 -14.68 -2.69 -1.34
C HIS A 72 -15.48 -3.98 -1.58
N ARG A 73 -16.15 -4.09 -2.72
CA ARG A 73 -16.99 -5.24 -3.05
C ARG A 73 -16.63 -5.75 -4.44
N LEU A 74 -16.43 -7.07 -4.52
CA LEU A 74 -16.33 -7.77 -5.78
C LEU A 74 -17.67 -8.45 -6.08
N LEU A 75 -18.19 -8.30 -7.29
CA LEU A 75 -19.51 -8.76 -7.71
C LEU A 75 -19.52 -10.23 -8.17
N PRO A 76 -18.57 -10.71 -9.00
CA PRO A 76 -18.49 -12.11 -9.37
C PRO A 76 -18.07 -12.97 -8.18
N ARG A 77 -18.66 -14.17 -8.09
CA ARG A 77 -18.20 -15.20 -7.16
C ARG A 77 -17.13 -16.06 -7.83
N GLY A 78 -16.27 -16.66 -7.02
CA GLY A 78 -15.14 -17.47 -7.49
C GLY A 78 -13.88 -16.65 -7.73
N GLU A 79 -12.73 -17.30 -7.58
CA GLU A 79 -11.41 -16.66 -7.63
C GLU A 79 -11.15 -15.99 -8.97
N ASP A 80 -11.52 -16.64 -10.08
CA ASP A 80 -11.29 -16.11 -11.43
C ASP A 80 -12.08 -14.84 -11.70
N GLY A 81 -13.35 -14.81 -11.27
CA GLY A 81 -14.21 -13.64 -11.39
C GLY A 81 -13.70 -12.46 -10.54
N ALA A 82 -13.35 -12.73 -9.27
CA ALA A 82 -12.75 -11.74 -8.37
C ALA A 82 -11.42 -11.19 -8.94
N ARG A 83 -10.59 -12.06 -9.52
CA ARG A 83 -9.33 -11.69 -10.16
C ARG A 83 -9.55 -10.82 -11.39
N GLY A 84 -10.56 -11.12 -12.20
CA GLY A 84 -10.95 -10.33 -13.37
C GLY A 84 -11.37 -8.91 -12.99
N GLU A 85 -12.28 -8.79 -12.02
CA GLU A 85 -12.74 -7.48 -11.54
C GLU A 85 -11.62 -6.68 -10.87
N TRP A 86 -10.77 -7.34 -10.06
CA TRP A 86 -9.61 -6.68 -9.47
C TRP A 86 -8.64 -6.11 -10.51
N ARG A 87 -8.41 -6.84 -11.60
CA ARG A 87 -7.58 -6.37 -12.73
C ARG A 87 -8.23 -5.17 -13.43
N LEU A 88 -9.55 -5.18 -13.59
CA LEU A 88 -10.28 -4.05 -14.19
C LEU A 88 -10.16 -2.80 -13.32
N LEU A 89 -10.36 -2.90 -12.00
CA LEU A 89 -10.17 -1.79 -11.06
C LEU A 89 -8.73 -1.23 -11.11
N ALA A 90 -7.73 -2.11 -11.19
CA ALA A 90 -6.34 -1.69 -11.33
C ALA A 90 -6.07 -1.00 -12.68
N ALA A 91 -6.66 -1.48 -13.77
CA ALA A 91 -6.56 -0.85 -15.07
C ALA A 91 -7.17 0.55 -15.06
N CYS A 92 -8.38 0.72 -14.51
CA CYS A 92 -9.04 2.01 -14.36
C CYS A 92 -8.19 3.00 -13.53
N HIS A 93 -7.60 2.54 -12.41
CA HIS A 93 -6.66 3.34 -11.62
C HIS A 93 -5.48 3.84 -12.46
N ASN A 94 -4.86 2.94 -13.23
CA ASN A 94 -3.69 3.25 -14.06
C ASN A 94 -4.05 4.21 -15.20
N LEU A 95 -5.15 3.97 -15.92
CA LEU A 95 -5.62 4.82 -17.00
C LEU A 95 -5.90 6.23 -16.52
N ARG A 96 -6.55 6.39 -15.35
CA ARG A 96 -6.78 7.71 -14.76
C ARG A 96 -5.47 8.45 -14.45
N LYS A 97 -4.42 7.75 -14.02
CA LYS A 97 -3.11 8.36 -13.82
C LYS A 97 -2.46 8.76 -15.14
N ILE A 98 -2.53 7.92 -16.16
CA ILE A 98 -2.01 8.24 -17.50
C ILE A 98 -2.70 9.49 -18.04
N VAL A 99 -4.04 9.54 -18.05
CA VAL A 99 -4.80 10.71 -18.54
C VAL A 99 -4.44 11.98 -17.76
N ARG A 100 -4.27 11.88 -16.43
CA ARG A 100 -3.91 13.02 -15.58
C ARG A 100 -2.49 13.54 -15.84
N HIS A 101 -1.53 12.66 -16.09
CA HIS A 101 -0.11 13.04 -16.20
C HIS A 101 0.35 13.28 -17.63
N ALA A 102 -0.22 12.57 -18.60
CA ALA A 102 0.14 12.67 -20.01
C ALA A 102 -0.75 13.65 -20.80
N GLY A 103 -1.92 14.01 -20.24
CA GLY A 103 -2.94 14.80 -20.95
C GLY A 103 -3.65 13.98 -22.04
N LEU A 104 -4.85 14.43 -22.45
CA LEU A 104 -5.59 13.79 -23.56
C LEU A 104 -4.85 13.90 -24.90
N THR A 105 -3.90 14.84 -25.02
CA THR A 105 -3.04 15.03 -26.17
C THR A 105 -2.08 13.87 -26.41
N ALA A 106 -1.66 13.15 -25.36
CA ALA A 106 -0.79 11.97 -25.51
C ALA A 106 -1.52 10.71 -26.01
N LEU A 107 -2.85 10.72 -26.04
CA LEU A 107 -3.69 9.63 -26.56
C LEU A 107 -4.21 9.91 -27.98
N ALA A 108 -3.96 11.11 -28.50
CA ALA A 108 -4.42 11.59 -29.79
C ALA A 108 -3.34 11.56 -30.89
N GLY A 109 -2.19 10.91 -30.62
CA GLY A 109 -1.06 10.78 -31.54
C GLY A 109 -0.78 9.32 -31.89
#